data_AF-A0A9P9YIE6-F1
#
_entry.id   AF-A0A9P9YIE6-F1
#
_cell.length_a   1.000
_cell.length_b   1.000
_cell.length_c   1.000
_cell.angle_alpha   90.00
_cell.angle_beta   90.00
_cell.angle_gamma   90.00
#
_symmetry.space_group_name_H-M   'P 1'
#
loop_
_entity.id
_entity.type
_entity.pdbx_description
1 polymer ?
#
loop_
_entity_poly.entity_id
_entity_poly.type
_entity_poly.pdbx_seq_one_letter_code
_entity_poly.pdbx_strand_id
1 'polypeptide(L)'
;MRRASGKRMLQRKTDRQEQEQQAEICRQAMERERQPRSREEQLLGKKELPGVLQCLAVFYEAERSRKVSKLDEVPVVPPQLETEERPPKSKYNRYDQEKFLKGQQEFGINPQGSHLENVKSEFVRLNRQGSHIEKTMPTSFSPKIAKTAEKVERRLKIVHYHARMPIIVVPQALTSLITLHNARQLLQEMRYVSVEHARQSYRPSRPPQFSDEVIIQRRFQDELVSYRIIDVVTRLTSEEWVRVAAVFALGPNWQFKGWPLGTSLADIFQQVCAFHLYFKDSPPCKELQNLPVNMLALSLNERHSDCGILTEFWNKLDLHMAVRHRQFAFVKQK
;
A
#
# COMPACT_ATOMS: atom_id res chain seq x y z
N MET A 1 -19.31 -59.73 37.28
CA MET A 1 -18.29 -58.80 36.73
C MET A 1 -17.49 -59.30 35.50
N ARG A 2 -17.24 -60.60 35.30
CA ARG A 2 -16.40 -61.10 34.17
C ARG A 2 -16.99 -60.92 32.75
N ARG A 3 -18.32 -60.97 32.58
CA ARG A 3 -18.99 -60.86 31.25
C ARG A 3 -18.91 -59.46 30.62
N ALA A 4 -18.83 -58.39 31.42
CA ALA A 4 -18.74 -57.02 30.92
C ALA A 4 -17.34 -56.69 30.35
N SER A 5 -16.29 -57.35 30.86
CA SER A 5 -14.92 -57.15 30.39
C SER A 5 -14.68 -57.77 29.00
N GLY A 6 -15.25 -58.95 28.74
CA GLY A 6 -15.16 -59.63 27.44
C GLY A 6 -15.82 -58.85 26.30
N LYS A 7 -17.00 -58.24 26.54
CA LYS A 7 -17.68 -57.41 25.55
C LYS A 7 -16.88 -56.16 25.17
N ARG A 8 -16.24 -55.50 26.14
CA ARG A 8 -15.36 -54.35 25.88
C ARG A 8 -14.10 -54.73 25.10
N MET A 9 -13.55 -55.92 25.37
CA MET A 9 -12.39 -56.41 24.64
C MET A 9 -12.74 -56.76 23.18
N LEU A 10 -13.94 -57.30 22.94
CA LEU A 10 -14.42 -57.59 21.60
C LEU A 10 -14.68 -56.30 20.81
N GLN A 11 -15.28 -55.28 21.44
CA GLN A 11 -15.48 -53.97 20.83
C GLN A 11 -14.16 -53.32 20.41
N ARG A 12 -13.13 -53.36 21.27
CA ARG A 12 -11.80 -52.84 20.92
C ARG A 12 -11.14 -53.56 19.75
N LYS A 13 -11.46 -54.84 19.53
CA LYS A 13 -10.94 -55.60 18.38
C LYS A 13 -11.64 -55.18 17.10
N THR A 14 -12.96 -54.97 17.13
CA THR A 14 -13.71 -54.44 15.98
C THR A 14 -13.27 -53.02 15.64
N ASP A 15 -13.17 -52.13 16.62
CA ASP A 15 -12.74 -50.74 16.39
C ASP A 15 -11.32 -50.69 15.78
N ARG A 16 -10.43 -51.60 16.20
CA ARG A 16 -9.08 -51.73 15.63
C ARG A 16 -9.12 -52.22 14.18
N GLN A 17 -9.96 -53.20 13.86
CA GLN A 17 -10.12 -53.67 12.49
C GLN A 17 -10.70 -52.59 11.58
N GLU A 18 -11.65 -51.80 12.06
CA GLU A 18 -12.21 -50.66 11.32
C GLU A 18 -11.13 -49.58 11.07
N GLN A 19 -10.29 -49.28 12.06
CA GLN A 19 -9.17 -48.36 11.89
C GLN A 19 -8.14 -48.86 10.86
N GLU A 20 -7.82 -50.17 10.88
CA GLU A 20 -6.92 -50.79 9.91
C GLU A 20 -7.49 -50.73 8.49
N GLN A 21 -8.81 -50.96 8.32
CA GLN A 21 -9.49 -50.82 7.04
C GLN A 21 -9.48 -49.37 6.54
N GLN A 22 -9.75 -48.40 7.43
CA GLN A 22 -9.74 -46.98 7.06
C GLN A 22 -8.33 -46.52 6.65
N ALA A 23 -7.29 -47.00 7.34
CA ALA A 23 -5.90 -46.71 6.97
C ALA A 23 -5.52 -47.29 5.60
N GLU A 24 -6.03 -48.47 5.26
CA GLU A 24 -5.82 -49.09 3.95
C GLU A 24 -6.51 -48.30 2.82
N ILE A 25 -7.74 -47.82 3.06
CA ILE A 25 -8.46 -46.96 2.11
C ILE A 25 -7.70 -45.66 1.88
N CYS A 26 -7.20 -45.01 2.94
CA CYS A 26 -6.37 -43.82 2.82
C CYS A 26 -5.09 -44.08 2.03
N ARG A 27 -4.44 -45.24 2.21
CA ARG A 27 -3.24 -45.63 1.45
C ARG A 27 -3.53 -45.78 -0.04
N GLN A 28 -4.60 -46.51 -0.39
CA GLN A 28 -5.02 -46.67 -1.78
C GLN A 28 -5.44 -45.34 -2.43
N ALA A 29 -6.02 -44.41 -1.66
CA ALA A 29 -6.35 -43.08 -2.15
C ALA A 29 -5.09 -42.28 -2.47
N MET A 30 -4.09 -42.30 -1.59
CA MET A 30 -2.80 -41.63 -1.81
C MET A 30 -2.02 -42.19 -3.00
N GLU A 31 -2.09 -43.51 -3.26
CA GLU A 31 -1.45 -44.14 -4.43
C GLU A 31 -2.09 -43.76 -5.77
N ARG A 32 -3.40 -43.48 -5.77
CA ARG A 32 -4.14 -43.08 -6.98
C ARG A 32 -4.02 -41.58 -7.28
N GLU A 33 -3.65 -40.77 -6.30
CA GLU A 33 -3.58 -39.32 -6.43
C GLU A 33 -2.23 -38.87 -7.02
N ARG A 34 -2.26 -37.92 -7.96
CA ARG A 34 -1.04 -37.30 -8.49
C ARG A 34 -0.40 -36.48 -7.38
N GLN A 35 0.83 -36.79 -7.01
CA GLN A 35 1.52 -36.01 -5.98
C GLN A 35 1.66 -34.54 -6.43
N PRO A 36 1.23 -33.57 -5.59
CA PRO A 36 1.47 -32.16 -5.87
C PRO A 36 2.97 -31.87 -5.77
N ARG A 37 3.46 -30.91 -6.55
CA ARG A 37 4.86 -30.46 -6.47
C ARG A 37 5.19 -30.04 -5.05
N SER A 38 6.35 -30.49 -4.55
CA SER A 38 6.78 -30.15 -3.20
C SER A 38 7.07 -28.65 -3.09
N ARG A 39 6.97 -28.10 -1.87
CA ARG A 39 7.30 -26.69 -1.60
C ARG A 39 8.71 -26.33 -2.07
N GLU A 40 9.65 -27.27 -1.96
CA GLU A 40 11.03 -27.11 -2.41
C GLU A 40 11.13 -27.02 -3.94
N GLU A 41 10.39 -27.87 -4.65
CA GLU A 41 10.33 -27.86 -6.12
C GLU A 41 9.64 -26.61 -6.68
N GLN A 42 8.68 -26.04 -5.94
CA GLN A 42 8.07 -24.75 -6.29
C GLN A 42 9.01 -23.56 -6.05
N LEU A 43 9.96 -23.67 -5.11
CA LEU A 43 10.92 -22.62 -4.80
C LEU A 43 12.14 -22.64 -5.72
N LEU A 44 12.55 -23.81 -6.21
CA LEU A 44 13.53 -23.94 -7.28
C LEU A 44 12.90 -23.55 -8.63
N GLY A 45 12.77 -22.25 -8.85
CA GLY A 45 12.53 -21.69 -10.19
C GLY A 45 13.67 -22.01 -11.16
N LYS A 46 13.62 -21.44 -12.37
CA LYS A 46 14.71 -21.59 -13.35
C LYS A 46 16.04 -21.15 -12.71
N LYS A 47 17.03 -22.05 -12.71
CA LYS A 47 18.33 -21.87 -12.04
C LYS A 47 19.14 -20.70 -12.62
N GLU A 48 18.88 -20.35 -13.88
CA GLU A 48 19.56 -19.26 -14.58
C GLU A 48 18.69 -18.01 -14.63
N LEU A 49 19.13 -16.95 -13.96
CA LEU A 49 18.52 -15.62 -13.96
C LEU A 49 19.49 -14.60 -14.59
N PRO A 50 19.72 -14.64 -15.91
CA PRO A 50 20.75 -13.84 -16.57
C PRO A 50 20.58 -12.32 -16.34
N GLY A 51 19.34 -11.83 -16.29
CA GLY A 51 19.06 -10.42 -16.00
C GLY A 51 19.43 -10.01 -14.56
N VAL A 52 19.25 -10.89 -13.57
CA VAL A 52 19.61 -10.60 -12.18
C VAL A 52 21.12 -10.60 -12.01
N LEU A 53 21.81 -11.57 -12.61
CA LEU A 53 23.27 -11.64 -12.59
C LEU A 53 23.91 -10.43 -13.28
N GLN A 54 23.34 -9.96 -14.38
CA GLN A 54 23.81 -8.77 -15.09
C GLN A 54 23.64 -7.49 -14.25
N CYS A 55 22.50 -7.32 -13.57
CA CYS A 55 22.29 -6.20 -12.66
C CYS A 55 23.28 -6.22 -11.47
N LEU A 56 23.55 -7.40 -10.90
CA LEU A 56 24.52 -7.55 -9.81
C LEU A 56 25.95 -7.22 -10.27
N ALA A 57 26.34 -7.62 -11.49
CA ALA A 57 27.63 -7.28 -12.06
C ALA A 57 27.83 -5.76 -12.20
N VAL A 58 26.83 -5.05 -12.74
CA VAL A 58 26.87 -3.58 -12.88
C VAL A 58 27.01 -2.90 -11.51
N PHE A 59 26.28 -3.37 -10.50
CA PHE A 59 26.37 -2.80 -9.15
C PHE A 59 27.75 -3.03 -8.52
N TYR A 60 28.30 -4.23 -8.70
CA TYR A 60 29.61 -4.59 -8.15
C TYR A 60 30.75 -3.79 -8.82
N GLU A 61 30.68 -3.59 -10.13
CA GLU A 61 31.63 -2.76 -10.89
C GLU A 61 31.54 -1.28 -10.48
N ALA A 62 30.34 -0.74 -10.28
CA ALA A 62 30.15 0.63 -9.82
C ALA A 62 30.74 0.87 -8.41
N GLU A 63 30.56 -0.09 -7.49
CA GLU A 63 31.16 -0.03 -6.16
C GLU A 63 32.69 -0.17 -6.19
N ARG A 64 33.24 -0.95 -7.13
CA ARG A 64 34.69 -1.06 -7.33
C ARG A 64 35.27 0.28 -7.82
N SER A 65 34.65 0.92 -8.81
CA SER A 65 35.11 2.21 -9.35
C SER A 65 35.03 3.35 -8.33
N ARG A 66 34.03 3.33 -7.43
CA ARG A 66 33.93 4.30 -6.31
C ARG A 66 35.02 4.14 -5.25
N LYS A 67 35.54 2.93 -5.06
CA LYS A 67 36.64 2.66 -4.12
C LYS A 67 38.00 3.07 -4.69
N VAL A 68 38.20 2.90 -6.01
CA VAL A 68 39.43 3.33 -6.70
C VAL A 68 39.56 4.86 -6.72
N SER A 69 38.46 5.58 -6.97
CA SER A 69 38.45 7.06 -7.01
C SER A 69 38.68 7.73 -5.65
N LYS A 70 38.67 6.99 -4.53
CA LYS A 70 38.92 7.51 -3.18
C LYS A 70 40.40 7.45 -2.75
N LEU A 71 41.28 6.85 -3.55
CA LEU A 71 42.69 6.65 -3.18
C LEU A 71 43.68 7.61 -3.87
N ASP A 72 43.22 8.44 -4.82
CA ASP A 72 44.08 9.36 -5.59
C ASP A 72 43.67 10.84 -5.43
N GLU A 73 43.44 11.30 -4.19
CA GLU A 73 43.26 12.74 -3.91
C GLU A 73 44.52 13.31 -3.26
N VAL A 74 45.43 13.83 -4.09
CA VAL A 74 46.62 14.58 -3.66
C VAL A 74 46.20 16.04 -3.36
N PRO A 75 46.61 16.65 -2.23
CA PRO A 75 46.19 18.00 -1.89
C PRO A 75 46.99 19.02 -2.70
N VAL A 76 46.32 19.75 -3.60
CA VAL A 76 46.89 20.90 -4.31
C VAL A 76 46.52 22.19 -3.56
N VAL A 77 47.55 22.90 -3.11
CA VAL A 77 47.51 24.24 -2.49
C VAL A 77 47.02 25.28 -3.52
N PRO A 78 46.17 26.26 -3.16
CA PRO A 78 45.70 27.27 -4.11
C PRO A 78 46.67 28.46 -4.22
N PRO A 79 47.13 28.87 -5.42
CA PRO A 79 47.76 30.16 -5.63
C PRO A 79 46.72 31.26 -5.92
N GLN A 80 47.16 32.50 -5.72
CA GLN A 80 46.39 33.73 -5.62
C GLN A 80 45.81 34.25 -6.94
N LEU A 81 44.82 35.14 -6.78
CA LEU A 81 44.08 35.86 -7.81
C LEU A 81 44.98 36.72 -8.71
N GLU A 82 45.05 36.35 -10.00
CA GLU A 82 45.35 37.27 -11.10
C GLU A 82 44.11 37.45 -11.98
N THR A 83 43.84 38.70 -12.33
CA THR A 83 42.72 39.13 -13.16
C THR A 83 43.10 38.93 -14.62
N GLU A 84 42.58 37.88 -15.25
CA GLU A 84 42.64 37.65 -16.70
C GLU A 84 41.26 37.91 -17.32
N GLU A 85 41.22 38.71 -18.37
CA GLU A 85 40.01 39.11 -19.08
C GLU A 85 39.33 37.91 -19.75
N ARG A 86 38.03 37.77 -19.53
CA ARG A 86 37.22 36.69 -20.13
C ARG A 86 37.07 36.95 -21.63
N PRO A 87 37.29 35.95 -22.52
CA PRO A 87 36.91 36.10 -23.92
C PRO A 87 35.38 36.26 -24.03
N PRO A 88 34.87 37.04 -25.00
CA PRO A 88 33.46 37.34 -25.09
C PRO A 88 32.67 36.05 -25.27
N LYS A 89 31.68 35.84 -24.38
CA LYS A 89 30.72 34.75 -24.44
C LYS A 89 30.13 34.69 -25.85
N SER A 90 30.35 33.58 -26.54
CA SER A 90 29.67 33.27 -27.78
C SER A 90 28.15 33.38 -27.55
N LYS A 91 27.53 34.34 -28.23
CA LYS A 91 26.07 34.46 -28.28
C LYS A 91 25.53 33.20 -28.94
N TYR A 92 24.84 32.38 -28.17
CA TYR A 92 24.05 31.28 -28.70
C TYR A 92 23.01 31.84 -29.67
N ASN A 93 23.25 31.67 -30.98
CA ASN A 93 22.25 31.95 -32.01
C ASN A 93 21.31 30.75 -32.09
N ARG A 94 20.08 30.94 -31.61
CA ARG A 94 19.00 29.93 -31.62
C ARG A 94 18.65 29.41 -33.03
N TYR A 95 19.11 30.08 -34.08
CA TYR A 95 18.83 29.75 -35.48
C TYR A 95 19.97 29.03 -36.22
N ASP A 96 21.16 28.86 -35.61
CA ASP A 96 22.27 28.16 -36.27
C ASP A 96 22.22 26.62 -36.11
N GLN A 97 21.27 26.09 -35.31
CA GLN A 97 21.05 24.64 -35.18
C GLN A 97 20.23 24.02 -36.32
N GLU A 98 19.50 24.82 -37.10
CA GLU A 98 18.59 24.27 -38.12
C GLU A 98 19.28 23.87 -39.43
N LYS A 99 20.58 24.16 -39.60
CA LYS A 99 21.33 23.78 -40.80
C LYS A 99 21.78 22.31 -40.83
N PHE A 100 21.81 21.62 -39.69
CA PHE A 100 22.35 20.25 -39.60
C PHE A 100 21.30 19.16 -39.37
N LEU A 101 20.01 19.49 -39.28
CA LEU A 101 18.91 18.52 -39.12
C LEU A 101 18.13 18.22 -40.40
N LYS A 102 18.64 18.63 -41.57
CA LYS A 102 18.02 18.28 -42.85
C LYS A 102 18.44 16.88 -43.28
N GLY A 103 17.77 15.86 -42.74
CA GLY A 103 17.81 14.50 -43.31
C GLY A 103 17.89 13.32 -42.35
N GLN A 104 17.95 13.51 -41.03
CA GLN A 104 17.94 12.39 -40.08
C GLN A 104 16.74 12.45 -39.14
N GLN A 105 15.80 11.53 -39.36
CA GLN A 105 14.71 11.21 -38.45
C GLN A 105 15.28 10.26 -37.38
N GLU A 106 15.93 10.82 -36.34
CA GLU A 106 16.77 10.02 -35.42
C GLU A 106 16.04 9.41 -34.22
N PHE A 107 14.76 9.71 -33.98
CA PHE A 107 13.99 8.97 -32.98
C PHE A 107 12.60 8.68 -33.52
N GLY A 108 12.29 7.38 -33.64
CA GLY A 108 10.99 6.83 -34.05
C GLY A 108 9.89 7.09 -33.01
N ILE A 109 9.68 8.36 -32.67
CA ILE A 109 8.55 8.83 -31.87
C ILE A 109 7.64 9.57 -32.84
N ASN A 110 6.50 8.95 -33.18
CA ASN A 110 5.40 9.65 -33.83
C ASN A 110 4.80 10.66 -32.82
N PRO A 111 4.86 11.97 -33.09
CA PRO A 111 4.31 12.98 -32.18
C PRO A 111 2.78 13.14 -32.31
N GLN A 112 2.14 12.40 -33.22
CA GLN A 112 0.70 12.25 -33.29
C GLN A 112 0.33 10.97 -32.53
N GLY A 113 -0.21 11.12 -31.32
CA GLY A 113 -0.49 10.01 -30.42
C GLY A 113 -1.32 8.89 -31.05
N SER A 114 -1.01 7.65 -30.68
CA SER A 114 -1.64 6.39 -31.10
C SER A 114 -3.08 6.19 -30.58
N HIS A 115 -3.82 7.26 -30.33
CA HIS A 115 -5.18 7.24 -29.78
C HIS A 115 -6.19 8.09 -30.58
N LEU A 116 -5.95 8.31 -31.88
CA LEU A 116 -6.87 9.07 -32.74
C LEU A 116 -7.16 8.41 -34.10
N GLU A 117 -6.67 7.19 -34.36
CA GLU A 117 -6.80 6.57 -35.68
C GLU A 117 -8.09 5.77 -35.91
N ASN A 118 -8.95 5.59 -34.89
CA ASN A 118 -10.18 4.80 -35.02
C ASN A 118 -11.49 5.60 -35.07
N VAL A 119 -11.46 6.94 -35.24
CA VAL A 119 -12.71 7.75 -35.23
C VAL A 119 -12.87 8.66 -36.46
N LYS A 120 -12.06 8.49 -37.52
CA LYS A 120 -12.17 9.36 -38.72
C LYS A 120 -12.20 8.62 -40.07
N SER A 121 -12.83 7.45 -40.12
CA SER A 121 -13.12 6.80 -41.42
C SER A 121 -14.59 6.41 -41.59
N GLU A 122 -15.54 7.20 -41.06
CA GLU A 122 -16.97 6.94 -41.29
C GLU A 122 -17.88 8.19 -41.36
N PHE A 123 -17.33 9.38 -41.61
CA PHE A 123 -18.15 10.60 -41.77
C PHE A 123 -17.92 11.41 -43.05
N VAL A 124 -17.35 10.81 -44.10
CA VAL A 124 -17.46 11.37 -45.45
C VAL A 124 -17.64 10.22 -46.43
N ARG A 125 -18.89 9.78 -46.62
CA ARG A 125 -19.44 9.25 -47.89
C ARG A 125 -20.89 8.81 -47.69
N LEU A 126 -21.77 9.77 -47.42
CA LEU A 126 -23.20 9.61 -47.64
C LEU A 126 -23.63 10.60 -48.73
N ASN A 127 -23.55 10.19 -49.98
CA ASN A 127 -24.61 10.32 -50.98
C ASN A 127 -24.15 9.82 -52.35
N ARG A 128 -24.59 8.60 -52.72
CA ARG A 128 -25.32 8.35 -53.97
C ARG A 128 -25.73 6.88 -54.07
N GLN A 129 -27.05 6.70 -53.92
CA GLN A 129 -27.93 5.76 -54.62
C GLN A 129 -27.75 4.24 -54.43
N GLY A 130 -28.89 3.59 -54.16
CA GLY A 130 -29.21 2.29 -54.76
C GLY A 130 -29.35 1.11 -53.81
N SER A 131 -30.57 0.92 -53.28
CA SER A 131 -31.27 -0.36 -53.10
C SER A 131 -30.47 -1.68 -53.07
N HIS A 132 -30.46 -2.36 -51.91
CA HIS A 132 -30.91 -3.75 -51.80
C HIS A 132 -31.16 -4.11 -50.33
N ILE A 133 -32.32 -4.74 -50.07
CA ILE A 133 -32.71 -5.30 -48.77
C ILE A 133 -32.05 -6.67 -48.67
N GLU A 134 -31.23 -6.92 -47.65
CA GLU A 134 -30.99 -8.29 -47.21
C GLU A 134 -30.75 -8.35 -45.69
N LYS A 135 -31.60 -9.15 -45.04
CA LYS A 135 -31.58 -9.45 -43.61
C LYS A 135 -30.37 -10.33 -43.30
N THR A 136 -29.42 -9.86 -42.51
CA THR A 136 -28.61 -10.73 -41.64
C THR A 136 -28.21 -10.00 -40.36
N MET A 137 -28.48 -10.62 -39.22
CA MET A 137 -27.98 -10.20 -37.91
C MET A 137 -26.48 -10.55 -37.81
N PRO A 138 -25.62 -9.71 -37.21
CA PRO A 138 -24.41 -10.20 -36.61
C PRO A 138 -24.46 -10.01 -35.09
N THR A 139 -24.77 -11.12 -34.43
CA THR A 139 -24.32 -11.44 -33.08
C THR A 139 -22.80 -11.32 -33.04
N SER A 140 -22.26 -10.26 -32.42
CA SER A 140 -20.82 -10.17 -32.14
C SER A 140 -20.58 -9.13 -31.03
N PHE A 141 -20.74 -9.55 -29.79
CA PHE A 141 -20.20 -8.84 -28.63
C PHE A 141 -18.67 -8.79 -28.75
N SER A 142 -18.12 -7.61 -29.04
CA SER A 142 -16.68 -7.42 -29.12
C SER A 142 -16.06 -7.29 -27.71
N PRO A 143 -14.99 -8.04 -27.39
CA PRO A 143 -14.44 -8.16 -26.03
C PRO A 143 -13.66 -6.92 -25.53
N LYS A 144 -13.63 -5.82 -26.29
CA LYS A 144 -12.91 -4.59 -25.94
C LYS A 144 -13.75 -3.60 -25.12
N ILE A 145 -15.07 -3.59 -25.30
CA ILE A 145 -15.99 -2.73 -24.53
C ILE A 145 -16.19 -3.31 -23.11
N ALA A 146 -16.24 -4.65 -23.00
CA ALA A 146 -16.38 -5.35 -21.72
C ALA A 146 -15.23 -5.09 -20.74
N LYS A 147 -13.97 -5.05 -21.21
CA LYS A 147 -12.79 -4.80 -20.34
C LYS A 147 -12.75 -3.38 -19.76
N THR A 148 -13.30 -2.40 -20.48
CA THR A 148 -13.37 -1.01 -20.02
C THR A 148 -14.50 -0.82 -19.01
N ALA A 149 -15.67 -1.41 -19.27
CA ALA A 149 -16.80 -1.44 -18.33
C ALA A 149 -16.44 -2.13 -17.01
N GLU A 150 -15.78 -3.30 -17.05
CA GLU A 150 -15.31 -4.01 -15.85
C GLU A 150 -14.30 -3.21 -15.03
N LYS A 151 -13.45 -2.39 -15.67
CA LYS A 151 -12.47 -1.55 -14.97
C LYS A 151 -13.14 -0.37 -14.28
N VAL A 152 -14.14 0.25 -14.92
CA VAL A 152 -14.94 1.32 -14.33
C VAL A 152 -15.78 0.79 -13.17
N GLU A 153 -16.44 -0.35 -13.36
CA GLU A 153 -17.27 -0.97 -12.33
C GLU A 153 -16.47 -1.44 -11.11
N ARG A 154 -15.26 -2.00 -11.32
CA ARG A 154 -14.34 -2.31 -10.22
C ARG A 154 -13.90 -1.06 -9.46
N ARG A 155 -13.64 0.06 -10.15
CA ARG A 155 -13.30 1.33 -9.49
C ARG A 155 -14.48 1.84 -8.66
N LEU A 156 -15.70 1.81 -9.19
CA LEU A 156 -16.90 2.23 -8.47
C LEU A 156 -17.14 1.37 -7.21
N LYS A 157 -16.94 0.04 -7.30
CA LYS A 157 -17.04 -0.86 -6.15
C LYS A 157 -15.99 -0.56 -5.07
N ILE A 158 -14.75 -0.24 -5.45
CA ILE A 158 -13.69 0.15 -4.51
C ILE A 158 -14.01 1.50 -3.84
N VAL A 159 -14.47 2.48 -4.63
CA VAL A 159 -14.86 3.81 -4.10
C VAL A 159 -16.03 3.67 -3.13
N HIS A 160 -17.03 2.86 -3.46
CA HIS A 160 -18.18 2.57 -2.58
C HIS A 160 -17.76 1.84 -1.30
N TYR A 161 -16.81 0.90 -1.41
CA TYR A 161 -16.24 0.21 -0.25
C TYR A 161 -15.50 1.19 0.69
N HIS A 162 -14.68 2.09 0.13
CA HIS A 162 -13.97 3.11 0.93
C HIS A 162 -14.89 4.20 1.50
N ALA A 163 -16.03 4.46 0.85
CA ALA A 163 -17.00 5.46 1.30
C ALA A 163 -17.57 5.16 2.69
N ARG A 164 -17.58 3.88 3.07
CA ARG A 164 -18.11 3.41 4.36
C ARG A 164 -17.03 3.18 5.43
N MET A 165 -15.78 3.49 5.12
CA MET A 165 -14.66 3.20 6.01
C MET A 165 -14.19 4.48 6.72
N PRO A 166 -14.26 4.55 8.05
CA PRO A 166 -13.62 5.63 8.81
C PRO A 166 -12.11 5.61 8.60
N ILE A 167 -11.51 6.80 8.60
CA ILE A 167 -10.10 7.00 8.26
C ILE A 167 -9.29 7.31 9.53
N ILE A 168 -8.13 6.67 9.66
CA ILE A 168 -7.12 6.96 10.69
C ILE A 168 -5.86 7.47 9.99
N VAL A 169 -5.38 8.64 10.40
CA VAL A 169 -4.16 9.23 9.84
C VAL A 169 -2.98 8.93 10.75
N VAL A 170 -1.89 8.43 10.19
CA VAL A 170 -0.61 8.20 10.88
C VAL A 170 0.49 9.12 10.32
N PRO A 171 1.52 9.48 11.08
CA PRO A 171 2.63 10.26 10.55
C PRO A 171 3.39 9.52 9.46
N GLN A 172 3.84 10.25 8.44
CA GLN A 172 4.81 9.77 7.45
C GLN A 172 6.26 9.93 7.94
N ALA A 173 6.51 9.75 9.22
CA ALA A 173 7.82 9.92 9.84
C ALA A 173 8.35 8.57 10.32
N LEU A 174 9.51 8.13 9.83
CA LEU A 174 10.13 6.89 10.31
C LEU A 174 10.58 6.96 11.77
N THR A 175 10.76 8.17 12.29
CA THR A 175 11.03 8.43 13.72
C THR A 175 9.79 8.32 14.60
N SER A 176 8.60 8.24 14.01
CA SER A 176 7.34 8.03 14.75
C SER A 176 7.26 6.60 15.28
N LEU A 177 6.64 6.44 16.45
CA LEU A 177 6.32 5.12 17.00
C LEU A 177 5.27 4.38 16.17
N ILE A 178 4.43 5.09 15.45
CA ILE A 178 3.40 4.53 14.57
C ILE A 178 3.57 5.04 13.14
N THR A 179 3.57 4.12 12.18
CA THR A 179 3.58 4.37 10.73
C THR A 179 2.74 3.30 10.03
N LEU A 180 2.52 3.41 8.72
CA LEU A 180 1.80 2.37 7.96
C LEU A 180 2.41 0.97 8.11
N HIS A 181 3.73 0.88 8.33
CA HIS A 181 4.42 -0.41 8.42
C HIS A 181 4.01 -1.25 9.64
N ASN A 182 3.77 -0.59 10.78
CA ASN A 182 3.45 -1.27 12.04
C ASN A 182 2.01 -1.01 12.53
N ALA A 183 1.23 -0.17 11.84
CA ALA A 183 -0.11 0.21 12.28
C ALA A 183 -1.07 -0.99 12.38
N ARG A 184 -0.89 -2.04 11.56
CA ARG A 184 -1.69 -3.26 11.68
C ARG A 184 -1.43 -3.96 13.02
N GLN A 185 -0.17 -4.23 13.33
CA GLN A 185 0.22 -4.90 14.57
C GLN A 185 -0.18 -4.07 15.79
N LEU A 186 0.01 -2.75 15.71
CA LEU A 186 -0.33 -1.86 16.80
C LEU A 186 -1.85 -1.77 17.02
N LEU A 187 -2.63 -1.46 15.99
CA LEU A 187 -4.05 -1.15 16.17
C LEU A 187 -4.96 -2.39 16.14
N GLN A 188 -4.60 -3.43 15.38
CA GLN A 188 -5.40 -4.64 15.24
C GLN A 188 -4.94 -5.76 16.17
N GLU A 189 -3.62 -5.98 16.29
CA GLU A 189 -3.06 -7.03 17.17
C GLU A 189 -2.79 -6.53 18.59
N MET A 190 -3.01 -5.23 18.86
CA MET A 190 -2.89 -4.60 20.18
C MET A 190 -1.47 -4.73 20.77
N ARG A 191 -0.46 -4.72 19.90
CA ARG A 191 0.94 -4.95 20.27
C ARG A 191 1.88 -4.01 19.54
N TYR A 192 2.78 -3.35 20.26
CA TYR A 192 3.80 -2.54 19.63
C TYR A 192 4.90 -3.39 19.01
N VAL A 193 5.19 -3.09 17.73
CA VAL A 193 6.37 -3.57 17.00
C VAL A 193 7.09 -2.33 16.47
N SER A 194 8.41 -2.28 16.62
CA SER A 194 9.18 -1.14 16.11
C SER A 194 9.04 -1.01 14.60
N VAL A 195 9.06 0.23 14.11
CA VAL A 195 8.93 0.52 12.67
C VAL A 195 10.02 -0.19 11.86
N GLU A 196 11.25 -0.23 12.37
CA GLU A 196 12.37 -0.93 11.75
C GLU A 196 12.11 -2.43 11.59
N HIS A 197 11.68 -3.09 12.67
CA HIS A 197 11.37 -4.52 12.63
C HIS A 197 10.16 -4.80 11.72
N ALA A 198 9.14 -3.95 11.76
CA ALA A 198 7.98 -4.06 10.90
C ALA A 198 8.36 -3.97 9.41
N ARG A 199 9.26 -3.06 9.04
CA ARG A 199 9.80 -2.93 7.68
C ARG A 199 10.61 -4.15 7.24
N GLN A 200 11.43 -4.71 8.11
CA GLN A 200 12.22 -5.91 7.81
C GLN A 200 11.34 -7.14 7.62
N SER A 201 10.29 -7.26 8.44
CA SER A 201 9.30 -8.35 8.33
C SER A 201 8.28 -8.15 7.20
N TYR A 202 8.24 -6.95 6.60
CA TYR A 202 7.26 -6.60 5.58
C TYR A 202 7.49 -7.42 4.31
N ARG A 203 6.60 -8.39 4.08
CA ARG A 203 6.49 -9.09 2.81
C ARG A 203 5.32 -8.48 2.03
N PRO A 204 5.55 -7.86 0.85
CA PRO A 204 4.46 -7.32 0.05
C PRO A 204 3.58 -8.48 -0.43
N SER A 205 2.45 -8.67 0.25
CA SER A 205 1.40 -9.62 -0.15
C SER A 205 0.46 -9.04 -1.20
N ARG A 206 0.54 -7.72 -1.46
CA ARG A 206 -0.21 -7.00 -2.50
C ARG A 206 0.72 -6.28 -3.48
N PRO A 207 0.29 -6.12 -4.75
CA PRO A 207 1.03 -5.35 -5.73
C PRO A 207 1.21 -3.88 -5.29
N PRO A 208 2.26 -3.17 -5.78
CA PRO A 208 2.66 -1.83 -5.35
C PRO A 208 1.61 -0.73 -5.45
N GLN A 209 0.46 -0.98 -6.09
CA GLN A 209 -0.61 0.01 -6.22
C GLN A 209 -1.45 0.18 -4.94
N PHE A 210 -1.32 -0.72 -3.96
CA PHE A 210 -2.02 -0.67 -2.66
C PHE A 210 -1.06 -0.50 -1.47
N SER A 211 0.19 -0.13 -1.70
CA SER A 211 1.20 0.03 -0.62
C SER A 211 0.96 1.24 0.28
N ASP A 212 0.08 2.15 -0.12
CA ASP A 212 -0.05 3.46 0.52
C ASP A 212 -1.15 3.50 1.59
N GLU A 213 -1.86 2.39 1.80
CA GLU A 213 -2.94 2.32 2.77
C GLU A 213 -3.00 0.94 3.44
N VAL A 214 -3.40 0.94 4.71
CA VAL A 214 -3.59 -0.28 5.48
C VAL A 214 -5.04 -0.35 5.94
N ILE A 215 -5.71 -1.46 5.65
CA ILE A 215 -7.07 -1.72 6.13
C ILE A 215 -7.02 -2.65 7.32
N ILE A 216 -7.62 -2.23 8.43
CA ILE A 216 -7.81 -3.03 9.64
C ILE A 216 -9.29 -3.23 9.90
N GLN A 217 -9.64 -4.27 10.64
CA GLN A 217 -11.02 -4.55 11.03
C GLN A 217 -11.12 -4.62 12.54
N ARG A 218 -12.14 -3.99 13.11
CA ARG A 218 -12.42 -3.99 14.54
C ARG A 218 -13.92 -4.00 14.78
N ARG A 219 -14.34 -4.60 15.90
CA ARG A 219 -15.73 -4.53 16.36
C ARG A 219 -16.02 -3.18 17.01
N PHE A 220 -17.08 -2.51 16.56
CA PHE A 220 -17.61 -1.27 17.13
C PHE A 220 -19.11 -1.43 17.28
N GLN A 221 -19.64 -1.29 18.51
CA GLN A 221 -21.07 -1.48 18.81
C GLN A 221 -21.64 -2.79 18.21
N ASP A 222 -20.91 -3.90 18.41
CA ASP A 222 -21.20 -5.25 17.90
C ASP A 222 -21.15 -5.44 16.37
N GLU A 223 -20.83 -4.40 15.59
CA GLU A 223 -20.62 -4.49 14.15
C GLU A 223 -19.14 -4.54 13.78
N LEU A 224 -18.79 -5.31 12.74
CA LEU A 224 -17.44 -5.37 12.22
C LEU A 224 -17.19 -4.18 11.28
N VAL A 225 -16.39 -3.22 11.74
CA VAL A 225 -16.07 -2.00 10.99
C VAL A 225 -14.66 -2.10 10.43
N SER A 226 -14.52 -1.79 9.14
CA SER A 226 -13.21 -1.72 8.47
C SER A 226 -12.70 -0.27 8.52
N TYR A 227 -11.53 -0.04 9.12
CA TYR A 227 -10.87 1.26 9.17
C TYR A 227 -9.79 1.34 8.10
N ARG A 228 -9.69 2.50 7.45
CA ARG A 228 -8.66 2.81 6.47
C ARG A 228 -7.57 3.64 7.12
N ILE A 229 -6.33 3.18 7.06
CA ILE A 229 -5.17 3.87 7.63
C ILE A 229 -4.34 4.44 6.49
N ILE A 230 -4.00 5.72 6.59
CA ILE A 230 -3.21 6.46 5.59
C ILE A 230 -2.14 7.31 6.28
N ASP A 231 -1.07 7.64 5.56
CA ASP A 231 -0.01 8.54 6.01
C ASP A 231 -0.04 9.91 5.30
N VAL A 232 -0.42 9.93 4.02
CA VAL A 232 -0.45 11.15 3.19
C VAL A 232 -1.83 11.79 3.21
N VAL A 233 -1.97 12.87 3.98
CA VAL A 233 -3.21 13.66 4.10
C VAL A 233 -3.55 14.44 2.83
N THR A 234 -2.56 14.89 2.06
CA THR A 234 -2.77 15.73 0.85
C THR A 234 -3.54 15.02 -0.27
N ARG A 235 -3.72 13.70 -0.15
CA ARG A 235 -4.49 12.89 -1.11
C ARG A 235 -5.98 12.81 -0.76
N LEU A 236 -6.37 13.26 0.43
CA LEU A 236 -7.76 13.20 0.87
C LEU A 236 -8.60 14.26 0.16
N THR A 237 -9.78 13.87 -0.31
CA THR A 237 -10.80 14.84 -0.72
C THR A 237 -11.47 15.48 0.49
N SER A 238 -12.16 16.60 0.30
CA SER A 238 -12.92 17.26 1.37
C SER A 238 -13.98 16.34 1.99
N GLU A 239 -14.59 15.46 1.20
CA GLU A 239 -15.55 14.45 1.68
C GLU A 239 -14.86 13.37 2.53
N GLU A 240 -13.68 12.91 2.11
CA GLU A 240 -12.91 11.93 2.87
C GLU A 240 -12.43 12.49 4.21
N TRP A 241 -12.12 13.80 4.27
CA TRP A 241 -11.73 14.46 5.51
C TRP A 241 -12.82 14.36 6.59
N VAL A 242 -14.09 14.45 6.20
CA VAL A 242 -15.23 14.27 7.13
C VAL A 242 -15.26 12.85 7.72
N ARG A 243 -14.68 11.86 7.04
CA ARG A 243 -14.59 10.48 7.54
C ARG A 243 -13.38 10.21 8.44
N VAL A 244 -12.49 11.19 8.62
CA VAL A 244 -11.34 11.06 9.51
C VAL A 244 -11.82 10.99 10.96
N ALA A 245 -11.59 9.84 11.58
CA ALA A 245 -12.02 9.55 12.94
C ALA A 245 -10.91 9.85 13.95
N ALA A 246 -9.67 9.50 13.61
CA ALA A 246 -8.51 9.69 14.47
C ALA A 246 -7.27 10.14 13.71
N VAL A 247 -6.40 10.88 14.40
CA VAL A 247 -5.08 11.26 13.88
C VAL A 247 -4.00 11.07 14.93
N PHE A 248 -2.88 10.48 14.54
CA PHE A 248 -1.67 10.41 15.35
C PHE A 248 -0.77 11.62 15.06
N ALA A 249 -0.57 12.46 16.07
CA ALA A 249 0.30 13.63 16.04
C ALA A 249 1.67 13.27 16.60
N LEU A 250 2.73 13.56 15.84
CA LEU A 250 4.12 13.52 16.28
C LEU A 250 4.50 14.81 16.99
N GLY A 251 4.02 15.96 16.50
CA GLY A 251 4.21 17.27 17.13
C GLY A 251 4.78 18.37 16.24
N PRO A 252 5.79 18.11 15.38
CA PRO A 252 6.38 19.16 14.56
C PRO A 252 5.37 19.82 13.60
N ASN A 253 5.42 21.15 13.48
CA ASN A 253 4.49 21.94 12.64
C ASN A 253 4.42 21.47 11.18
N TRP A 254 5.53 20.96 10.63
CA TRP A 254 5.59 20.47 9.26
C TRP A 254 4.63 19.29 9.02
N GLN A 255 4.29 18.51 10.06
CA GLN A 255 3.36 17.39 9.96
C GLN A 255 1.97 17.84 9.49
N PHE A 256 1.55 19.02 9.94
CA PHE A 256 0.22 19.58 9.69
C PHE A 256 0.15 20.40 8.41
N LYS A 257 1.21 20.40 7.60
CA LYS A 257 1.25 21.10 6.32
C LYS A 257 0.26 20.46 5.34
N GLY A 258 -0.62 21.27 4.74
CA GLY A 258 -1.60 20.79 3.75
C GLY A 258 -2.87 20.18 4.36
N TRP A 259 -3.04 20.29 5.68
CA TRP A 259 -4.34 20.07 6.32
C TRP A 259 -5.32 21.17 5.89
N PRO A 260 -6.64 20.93 5.98
CA PRO A 260 -7.63 21.91 5.52
C PRO A 260 -7.36 23.31 6.09
N LEU A 261 -7.16 24.25 5.17
CA LEU A 261 -6.65 25.59 5.43
C LEU A 261 -7.69 26.43 6.18
N GLY A 262 -7.24 27.23 7.15
CA GLY A 262 -8.05 28.23 7.87
C GLY A 262 -8.57 27.80 9.24
N THR A 263 -8.38 26.53 9.62
CA THR A 263 -8.82 25.99 10.92
C THR A 263 -7.62 25.85 11.86
N SER A 264 -7.73 26.31 13.11
CA SER A 264 -6.62 26.17 14.07
C SER A 264 -6.37 24.70 14.38
N LEU A 265 -5.13 24.32 14.75
CA LEU A 265 -4.84 22.92 15.12
C LEU A 265 -5.73 22.42 16.26
N ALA A 266 -6.11 23.30 17.19
CA ALA A 266 -7.03 23.00 18.27
C ALA A 266 -8.42 22.62 17.75
N ASP A 267 -8.96 23.40 16.80
CA ASP A 267 -10.26 23.13 16.18
C ASP A 267 -10.22 21.82 15.37
N ILE A 268 -9.12 21.56 14.65
CA ILE A 268 -8.96 20.30 13.93
C ILE A 268 -8.96 19.13 14.90
N PHE A 269 -8.15 19.18 15.97
CA PHE A 269 -8.08 18.13 16.98
C PHE A 269 -9.34 18.00 17.85
N GLN A 270 -10.21 19.02 17.85
CA GLN A 270 -11.54 18.87 18.41
C GLN A 270 -12.44 18.10 17.44
N GLN A 271 -12.35 18.38 16.13
CA GLN A 271 -13.11 17.71 15.08
C GLN A 271 -12.72 16.25 14.89
N VAL A 272 -11.41 15.95 14.83
CA VAL A 272 -10.84 14.61 14.69
C VAL A 272 -10.19 14.18 16.00
N CYS A 273 -10.34 12.93 16.42
CA CYS A 273 -9.78 12.50 17.70
C CYS A 273 -8.25 12.40 17.61
N ALA A 274 -7.54 13.36 18.17
CA ALA A 274 -6.08 13.42 18.09
C ALA A 274 -5.41 12.60 19.21
N PHE A 275 -4.30 11.93 18.86
CA PHE A 275 -3.51 11.10 19.76
C PHE A 275 -2.02 11.37 19.59
N HIS A 276 -1.28 11.37 20.69
CA HIS A 276 0.19 11.42 20.68
C HIS A 276 0.73 10.16 21.34
N LEU A 277 1.49 9.38 20.58
CA LEU A 277 2.10 8.14 21.06
C LEU A 277 3.57 8.40 21.38
N TYR A 278 3.97 8.17 22.63
CA TYR A 278 5.33 8.40 23.10
C TYR A 278 5.75 7.30 24.07
N PHE A 279 7.06 7.14 24.31
CA PHE A 279 7.54 6.24 25.36
C PHE A 279 7.50 6.92 26.73
N LYS A 280 7.11 6.19 27.78
CA LYS A 280 7.01 6.69 29.15
C LYS A 280 8.30 7.34 29.67
N ASP A 281 9.46 6.84 29.24
CA ASP A 281 10.78 7.36 29.64
C ASP A 281 11.24 8.57 28.81
N SER A 282 10.48 8.93 27.76
CA SER A 282 10.75 10.09 26.92
C SER A 282 9.81 11.23 27.30
N PRO A 283 10.28 12.49 27.40
CA PRO A 283 9.38 13.61 27.58
C PRO A 283 8.41 13.72 26.39
N PRO A 284 7.11 13.91 26.63
CA PRO A 284 6.16 14.15 25.56
C PRO A 284 6.40 15.50 24.90
N CYS A 285 5.98 15.63 23.63
CA CYS A 285 6.07 16.88 22.88
C CYS A 285 5.26 18.00 23.58
N LYS A 286 5.93 19.13 23.89
CA LYS A 286 5.33 20.24 24.66
C LYS A 286 4.25 20.96 23.87
N GLU A 287 4.45 21.10 22.56
CA GLU A 287 3.52 21.77 21.66
C GLU A 287 2.16 21.07 21.63
N LEU A 288 2.15 19.73 21.72
CA LEU A 288 0.93 18.93 21.73
C LEU A 288 0.22 18.91 23.09
N GLN A 289 0.94 19.13 24.20
CA GLN A 289 0.33 19.15 25.54
C GLN A 289 -0.67 20.29 25.72
N ASN A 290 -0.45 21.41 25.03
CA ASN A 290 -1.33 22.58 25.08
C ASN A 290 -2.55 22.45 24.16
N LEU A 291 -2.64 21.37 23.39
CA LEU A 291 -3.70 21.13 22.42
C LEU A 291 -4.60 19.98 22.90
N PRO A 292 -5.84 19.85 22.38
CA PRO A 292 -6.76 18.79 22.79
C PRO A 292 -6.35 17.44 22.17
N VAL A 293 -5.22 16.90 22.65
CA VAL A 293 -4.60 15.66 22.18
C VAL A 293 -4.56 14.63 23.30
N ASN A 294 -4.90 13.39 22.97
CA ASN A 294 -4.83 12.28 23.91
C ASN A 294 -3.42 11.70 23.98
N MET A 295 -2.79 11.80 25.15
CA MET A 295 -1.43 11.33 25.38
C MET A 295 -1.45 9.82 25.70
N LEU A 296 -0.77 9.01 24.89
CA LEU A 296 -0.64 7.56 25.06
C LEU A 296 0.82 7.20 25.35
N ALA A 297 1.10 6.77 26.58
CA ALA A 297 2.45 6.46 27.04
C ALA A 297 2.72 4.95 26.94
N LEU A 298 3.54 4.54 25.96
CA LEU A 298 3.99 3.16 25.82
C LEU A 298 5.20 2.86 26.70
N SER A 299 5.26 1.64 27.22
CA SER A 299 6.47 1.13 27.86
C SER A 299 7.50 0.68 26.82
N LEU A 300 8.79 0.87 27.12
CA LEU A 300 9.89 0.45 26.23
C LEU A 300 10.06 -1.07 26.23
N ASN A 301 9.87 -1.73 27.37
CA ASN A 301 10.18 -3.16 27.55
C ASN A 301 8.94 -4.03 27.84
N GLU A 302 7.85 -3.43 28.33
CA GLU A 302 6.68 -4.15 28.84
C GLU A 302 5.58 -4.30 27.80
N ARG A 303 5.77 -5.18 26.81
CA ARG A 303 4.82 -5.36 25.70
C ARG A 303 3.44 -5.89 26.08
N HIS A 304 3.29 -6.44 27.28
CA HIS A 304 1.99 -6.86 27.80
C HIS A 304 1.10 -5.67 28.19
N SER A 305 1.72 -4.52 28.53
CA SER A 305 1.00 -3.29 28.90
C SER A 305 0.40 -2.56 27.69
N ASP A 306 0.98 -2.77 26.50
CA ASP A 306 0.54 -2.16 25.23
C ASP A 306 -0.96 -2.38 25.00
N CYS A 307 -1.48 -3.58 25.29
CA CYS A 307 -2.89 -3.93 25.11
C CYS A 307 -3.81 -3.00 25.92
N GLY A 308 -3.44 -2.64 27.15
CA GLY A 308 -4.22 -1.72 27.99
C GLY A 308 -4.24 -0.30 27.41
N ILE A 309 -3.08 0.22 27.01
CA ILE A 309 -2.93 1.57 26.45
C ILE A 309 -3.67 1.70 25.11
N LEU A 310 -3.57 0.68 24.27
CA LEU A 310 -4.26 0.65 22.97
C LEU A 310 -5.77 0.43 23.15
N THR A 311 -6.20 -0.23 24.22
CA THR A 311 -7.62 -0.32 24.58
C THR A 311 -8.14 1.06 24.99
N GLU A 312 -7.35 1.85 25.72
CA GLU A 312 -7.70 3.24 26.06
C GLU A 312 -7.85 4.11 24.80
N PHE A 313 -6.91 4.01 23.85
CA PHE A 313 -7.01 4.66 22.53
C PHE A 313 -8.35 4.36 21.87
N TRP A 314 -8.68 3.07 21.79
CA TRP A 314 -9.89 2.60 21.13
C TRP A 314 -11.16 3.04 21.85
N ASN A 315 -11.19 3.01 23.18
CA ASN A 315 -12.32 3.50 23.97
C ASN A 315 -12.57 5.00 23.74
N LYS A 316 -11.49 5.80 23.67
CA LYS A 316 -11.57 7.23 23.37
C LYS A 316 -12.08 7.49 21.96
N LEU A 317 -11.61 6.72 20.99
CA LEU A 317 -12.09 6.80 19.61
C LEU A 317 -13.56 6.39 19.48
N ASP A 318 -13.96 5.29 20.14
CA ASP A 318 -15.33 4.80 20.13
C ASP A 318 -16.29 5.83 20.74
N LEU A 319 -15.90 6.45 21.85
CA LEU A 319 -16.65 7.54 22.47
C LEU A 319 -16.79 8.73 21.52
N HIS A 320 -15.69 9.14 20.86
CA HIS A 320 -15.71 10.25 19.89
C HIS A 320 -16.66 9.96 18.72
N MET A 321 -16.61 8.74 18.17
CA MET A 321 -17.50 8.33 17.09
C MET A 321 -18.97 8.23 17.52
N ALA A 322 -19.22 7.77 18.75
CA ALA A 322 -20.57 7.68 19.31
C ALA A 322 -21.20 9.07 19.53
N VAL A 323 -20.43 10.03 20.06
CA VAL A 323 -20.89 11.42 20.22
C VAL A 323 -21.19 12.04 18.85
N ARG A 324 -20.34 11.79 17.86
CA ARG A 324 -20.47 12.29 16.48
C ARG A 324 -21.22 11.31 15.56
N HIS A 325 -22.29 10.71 16.06
CA HIS A 325 -23.08 9.71 15.31
C HIS A 325 -23.55 10.19 13.92
N ARG A 326 -23.81 11.49 13.73
CA ARG A 326 -24.19 12.05 12.41
C ARG A 326 -23.03 11.99 11.40
N GLN A 327 -21.82 12.28 11.85
CA GLN A 327 -20.61 12.24 11.02
C GLN A 327 -20.27 10.80 10.62
N PHE A 328 -20.44 9.84 11.53
CA PHE A 328 -20.11 8.43 11.32
C PHE A 328 -21.34 7.54 11.05
N ALA A 329 -22.47 8.13 10.62
CA ALA A 329 -23.71 7.39 10.36
C ALA A 329 -23.54 6.31 9.29
N PHE A 330 -22.64 6.53 8.33
CA PHE A 330 -22.32 5.59 7.26
C PHE A 330 -21.77 4.25 7.76
N VAL A 331 -21.22 4.20 8.98
CA VAL A 331 -20.66 2.97 9.56
C VAL A 331 -21.76 1.93 9.84
N LYS A 332 -22.99 2.38 10.16
CA LYS A 332 -24.13 1.52 10.49
C LYS A 332 -25.02 1.17 9.30
N GLN A 333 -24.77 1.76 8.13
CA GLN A 333 -25.60 1.56 6.95
C GLN A 333 -25.11 0.33 6.17
N LYS A 334 -25.77 -0.81 6.36
CA LYS A 334 -25.58 -2.02 5.54
C LYS A 334 -26.04 -1.81 4.11
#